data_AF-D5E1Y7-F1
#
_entry.id   AF-D5E1Y7-F1
#
_cell.length_a   1.000
_cell.length_b   1.000
_cell.length_c   1.000
_cell.angle_alpha   90.00
_cell.angle_beta   90.00
_cell.angle_gamma   90.00
#
_symmetry.space_group_name_H-M   'P 1'
#
loop_
_entity.id
_entity.type
_entity.pdbx_description
1 polymer ?
#
loop_
_entity_poly.entity_id
_entity_poly.type
_entity_poly.pdbx_seq_one_letter_code
_entity_poly.pdbx_strand_id
1 'polypeptide(L)'
;MENPILKLKDNISQLTETQRRVADYILKNPVDVAFLTVDQLALTVKTSTTTIMRLAFSLGYSGYAEFQKGLQELLRNNAAPQIRLETNLKGLDESDLWMRCAESQFNNIQSTVEMISTESLNKALEMIVSADRIFCTSVRSGLPVAQHLSFGLNRLLGNCELIVSDLSDWVDKGITLTSKDLVIATSFPRYARRTVEFVTAAKSNDAKVISITDSYSSPLVKYSDLVLTCSSSSIAFHNSPIASLLVADYLVSAIAINYPEKTKDRLDKITSVLTKINYHYTD
;
A
#
# COMPACT_ATOMS: atom_id res chain seq x y z
N MET A 1 -26.06 -0.05 10.15
CA MET A 1 -26.30 1.41 10.14
C MET A 1 -26.53 1.86 8.71
N GLU A 2 -27.47 2.77 8.46
CA GLU A 2 -27.71 3.32 7.12
C GLU A 2 -26.50 4.16 6.65
N ASN A 3 -26.24 4.16 5.34
CA ASN A 3 -25.09 4.84 4.73
C ASN A 3 -25.16 6.37 4.94
N PRO A 4 -24.20 6.99 5.67
CA PRO A 4 -24.24 8.43 5.96
C PRO A 4 -24.21 9.31 4.72
N ILE A 5 -23.50 8.88 3.67
CA ILE A 5 -23.39 9.61 2.41
C ILE A 5 -24.70 9.59 1.64
N LEU A 6 -25.43 8.46 1.63
CA LEU A 6 -26.75 8.38 1.00
C LEU A 6 -27.76 9.27 1.71
N LYS A 7 -27.87 9.17 3.04
CA LYS A 7 -28.74 10.05 3.83
C LYS A 7 -28.49 11.53 3.55
N LEU A 8 -27.23 11.90 3.44
CA LEU A 8 -26.82 13.28 3.23
C LEU A 8 -27.15 13.77 1.80
N LYS A 9 -27.10 12.89 0.80
CA LYS A 9 -27.61 13.17 -0.57
C LYS A 9 -29.14 13.27 -0.61
N ASP A 10 -29.85 12.35 0.02
CA ASP A 10 -31.32 12.27 -0.03
C ASP A 10 -31.99 13.47 0.66
N ASN A 11 -31.33 14.04 1.67
CA ASN A 11 -31.84 15.20 2.42
C ASN A 11 -31.31 16.55 1.91
N ILE A 12 -30.49 16.58 0.85
CA ILE A 12 -29.74 17.79 0.46
C ILE A 12 -30.65 18.98 0.08
N SER A 13 -31.85 18.69 -0.42
CA SER A 13 -32.86 19.68 -0.78
C SER A 13 -33.44 20.41 0.44
N GLN A 14 -33.50 19.72 1.59
CA GLN A 14 -34.07 20.20 2.85
C GLN A 14 -33.04 20.91 3.75
N LEU A 15 -31.75 20.85 3.40
CA LEU A 15 -30.69 21.50 4.16
C LEU A 15 -30.67 23.02 3.96
N THR A 16 -30.37 23.77 5.01
CA THR A 16 -30.05 25.21 4.90
C THR A 16 -28.79 25.42 4.06
N GLU A 17 -28.56 26.64 3.56
CA GLU A 17 -27.37 26.96 2.76
C GLU A 17 -26.05 26.63 3.49
N THR A 18 -25.96 26.94 4.78
CA THR A 18 -24.77 26.62 5.57
C THR A 18 -24.61 25.12 5.81
N GLN A 19 -25.71 24.38 6.01
CA GLN A 19 -25.66 22.93 6.08
C GLN A 19 -25.30 22.29 4.74
N ARG A 20 -25.75 22.85 3.60
CA ARG A 20 -25.34 22.41 2.27
C ARG A 20 -23.85 22.57 2.03
N ARG A 21 -23.23 23.66 2.52
CA ARG A 21 -21.76 23.84 2.46
C ARG A 21 -21.02 22.76 3.24
N VAL A 22 -21.50 22.43 4.44
CA VAL A 22 -20.96 21.31 5.24
C VAL A 22 -21.15 19.98 4.51
N ALA A 23 -22.35 19.73 4.00
CA ALA A 23 -22.67 18.52 3.24
C ALA A 23 -21.77 18.36 2.00
N ASP A 24 -21.58 19.42 1.21
CA ASP A 24 -20.72 19.41 0.02
C ASP A 24 -19.26 19.09 0.37
N TYR A 25 -18.74 19.67 1.46
CA TYR A 25 -17.40 19.36 1.93
C TYR A 25 -17.27 17.88 2.35
N ILE A 26 -18.26 17.34 3.06
CA ILE A 26 -18.28 15.92 3.48
C ILE A 26 -18.34 14.99 2.27
N LEU A 27 -19.14 15.30 1.26
CA LEU A 27 -19.27 14.50 0.04
C LEU A 27 -17.97 14.47 -0.77
N LYS A 28 -17.23 15.58 -0.79
CA LYS A 28 -15.95 15.70 -1.50
C LYS A 28 -14.78 15.07 -0.73
N ASN A 29 -14.81 15.13 0.60
CA ASN A 29 -13.71 14.70 1.46
C ASN A 29 -14.15 13.71 2.56
N PRO A 30 -14.82 12.60 2.22
CA PRO A 30 -15.41 11.70 3.22
C PRO A 30 -14.34 11.00 4.08
N VAL A 31 -13.15 10.76 3.53
CA VAL A 31 -12.02 10.17 4.26
C VAL A 31 -11.53 11.14 5.33
N ASP A 32 -11.27 12.39 4.97
CA ASP A 32 -10.77 13.40 5.91
C ASP A 32 -11.78 13.63 7.06
N VAL A 33 -13.05 13.81 6.73
CA VAL A 33 -14.13 14.03 7.71
C VAL A 33 -14.26 12.86 8.68
N ALA A 34 -13.96 11.63 8.25
CA ALA A 34 -13.97 10.48 9.15
C ALA A 34 -12.95 10.60 10.29
N PHE A 35 -11.97 11.49 10.20
CA PHE A 35 -10.92 11.69 11.20
C PHE A 35 -10.83 13.11 11.79
N LEU A 36 -11.61 14.07 11.27
CA LEU A 36 -11.67 15.43 11.84
C LEU A 36 -12.54 15.48 13.11
N THR A 37 -12.14 16.25 14.10
CA THR A 37 -13.05 16.63 15.20
C THR A 37 -14.13 17.59 14.68
N VAL A 38 -15.23 17.72 15.42
CA VAL A 38 -16.31 18.67 15.06
C VAL A 38 -15.78 20.12 14.98
N ASP A 39 -14.83 20.49 15.85
CA ASP A 39 -14.19 21.81 15.86
C ASP A 39 -13.33 22.03 14.61
N GLN A 40 -12.53 21.03 14.24
CA GLN A 40 -11.71 21.11 13.02
C GLN A 40 -12.57 21.19 11.77
N LEU A 41 -13.64 20.39 11.68
CA LEU A 41 -14.56 20.46 10.55
C LEU A 41 -15.27 21.82 10.48
N ALA A 42 -15.66 22.39 11.62
CA ALA A 42 -16.26 23.71 11.70
C ALA A 42 -15.30 24.79 11.17
N LEU A 43 -14.03 24.71 11.57
CA LEU A 43 -12.97 25.59 11.10
C LEU A 43 -12.75 25.48 9.59
N THR A 44 -12.65 24.25 9.07
CA THR A 44 -12.39 24.01 7.64
C THR A 44 -13.51 24.52 6.75
N VAL A 45 -14.77 24.31 7.15
CA VAL A 45 -15.95 24.75 6.38
C VAL A 45 -16.33 26.20 6.69
N LYS A 46 -15.64 26.87 7.63
CA LYS A 46 -15.94 28.22 8.13
C LYS A 46 -17.39 28.34 8.62
N THR A 47 -17.76 27.45 9.54
CA THR A 47 -19.08 27.38 10.17
C THR A 47 -18.96 27.16 11.68
N SER A 48 -20.10 27.06 12.39
CA SER A 48 -20.13 26.70 13.81
C SER A 48 -20.29 25.19 14.02
N THR A 49 -19.72 24.68 15.12
CA THR A 49 -19.92 23.30 15.58
C THR A 49 -21.40 22.95 15.75
N THR A 50 -22.20 23.91 16.25
CA THR A 50 -23.66 23.79 16.37
C THR A 50 -24.32 23.49 15.03
N THR A 51 -23.81 24.06 13.93
CA THR A 51 -24.37 23.82 12.59
C THR A 51 -24.10 22.40 12.11
N ILE A 52 -22.90 21.87 12.37
CA ILE A 52 -22.52 20.48 12.06
C ILE A 52 -23.34 19.50 12.92
N MET A 53 -23.48 19.78 14.21
CA MET A 53 -24.31 18.98 15.10
C MET A 53 -25.77 18.94 14.62
N ARG A 54 -26.35 20.10 14.27
CA ARG A 54 -27.70 20.18 13.70
C ARG A 54 -27.85 19.40 12.39
N LEU A 55 -26.83 19.41 11.52
CA LEU A 55 -26.81 18.59 10.32
C LEU A 55 -26.86 17.10 10.68
N ALA A 56 -26.00 16.64 11.59
CA ALA A 56 -26.00 15.23 12.02
C ALA A 56 -27.38 14.82 12.60
N PHE A 57 -27.98 15.66 13.44
CA PHE A 57 -29.33 15.44 13.96
C PHE A 57 -30.39 15.38 12.87
N SER A 58 -30.36 16.28 11.88
CA SER A 58 -31.33 16.26 10.76
C SER A 58 -31.24 14.99 9.92
N LEU A 59 -30.09 14.30 9.93
CA LEU A 59 -29.88 13.03 9.25
C LEU A 59 -30.25 11.81 10.13
N GLY A 60 -30.77 12.05 11.33
CA GLY A 60 -31.22 11.02 12.26
C GLY A 60 -30.11 10.41 13.12
N TYR A 61 -28.97 11.09 13.28
CA TYR A 61 -27.91 10.69 14.21
C TYR A 61 -28.02 11.45 15.52
N SER A 62 -27.56 10.87 16.63
CA SER A 62 -27.51 11.46 17.96
C SER A 62 -26.47 12.57 18.11
N GLY A 63 -25.67 12.82 17.07
CA GLY A 63 -24.66 13.88 17.01
C GLY A 63 -23.57 13.58 15.99
N TYR A 64 -22.58 14.48 15.93
CA TYR A 64 -21.47 14.34 14.96
C TYR A 64 -20.64 13.07 15.19
N ALA A 65 -20.41 12.65 16.44
CA ALA A 65 -19.63 11.45 16.74
C ALA A 65 -20.27 10.17 16.18
N GLU A 66 -21.61 10.04 16.25
CA GLU A 66 -22.30 8.88 15.66
C GLU A 66 -22.28 8.94 14.14
N PHE A 67 -22.53 10.10 13.55
CA PHE A 67 -22.40 10.31 12.10
C PHE A 67 -20.98 9.95 11.60
N GLN A 68 -19.96 10.43 12.29
CA GLN A 68 -18.55 10.16 12.00
C GLN A 68 -18.22 8.68 12.11
N LYS A 69 -18.73 8.00 13.15
CA LYS A 69 -18.56 6.55 13.30
C LYS A 69 -19.21 5.80 12.14
N GLY A 70 -20.41 6.20 11.71
CA GLY A 70 -21.05 5.65 10.52
C GLY A 70 -20.23 5.88 9.25
N LEU A 71 -19.55 7.04 9.14
CA LEU A 71 -18.67 7.35 8.01
C LEU A 71 -17.39 6.51 8.03
N GLN A 72 -16.78 6.31 9.20
CA GLN A 72 -15.65 5.39 9.39
C GLN A 72 -16.04 3.95 9.06
N GLU A 73 -17.21 3.49 9.50
CA GLU A 73 -17.74 2.17 9.17
C GLU A 73 -18.01 2.02 7.67
N LEU A 74 -18.57 3.04 7.02
CA LEU A 74 -18.75 3.08 5.58
C LEU A 74 -17.41 2.96 4.84
N LEU A 75 -16.39 3.71 5.25
CA LEU A 75 -15.05 3.63 4.65
C LEU A 75 -14.42 2.25 4.86
N ARG A 76 -14.60 1.67 6.05
CA ARG A 76 -14.13 0.32 6.38
C ARG A 76 -14.87 -0.76 5.58
N ASN A 77 -16.16 -0.57 5.31
CA ASN A 77 -16.98 -1.48 4.51
C ASN A 77 -16.78 -1.29 3.00
N ASN A 78 -16.50 -0.07 2.52
CA ASN A 78 -16.09 0.20 1.14
C ASN A 78 -14.68 -0.33 0.85
N ALA A 79 -13.88 -0.62 1.87
CA ALA A 79 -12.68 -1.44 1.73
C ALA A 79 -13.01 -2.95 1.51
N ALA A 80 -14.28 -3.36 1.54
CA ALA A 80 -14.69 -4.71 1.17
C ALA A 80 -14.64 -4.88 -0.37
N PRO A 81 -13.92 -5.89 -0.87
CA PRO A 81 -13.72 -6.20 -2.29
C PRO A 81 -15.00 -6.21 -3.14
N GLN A 82 -16.09 -6.76 -2.62
CA GLN A 82 -17.38 -6.90 -3.31
C GLN A 82 -18.04 -5.54 -3.56
N ILE A 83 -17.98 -4.63 -2.59
CA ILE A 83 -18.59 -3.29 -2.68
C ILE A 83 -17.74 -2.38 -3.59
N ARG A 84 -16.40 -2.53 -3.60
CA ARG A 84 -15.53 -1.84 -4.59
C ARG A 84 -15.93 -2.23 -6.02
N LEU A 85 -16.14 -3.52 -6.27
CA LEU A 85 -16.56 -4.02 -7.57
C LEU A 85 -17.93 -3.47 -7.97
N GLU A 86 -18.94 -3.55 -7.11
CA GLU A 86 -20.29 -3.03 -7.39
C GLU A 86 -20.32 -1.52 -7.63
N THR A 87 -19.50 -0.75 -6.89
CA THR A 87 -19.43 0.71 -7.05
C THR A 87 -18.75 1.09 -8.36
N ASN A 88 -17.66 0.41 -8.72
CA ASN A 88 -16.95 0.69 -9.96
C ASN A 88 -17.73 0.22 -11.20
N LEU A 89 -18.59 -0.80 -11.09
CA LEU A 89 -19.37 -1.35 -12.20
C LEU A 89 -20.69 -0.62 -12.49
N LYS A 90 -21.18 0.29 -11.62
CA LYS A 90 -22.43 1.02 -11.86
C LYS A 90 -22.31 2.00 -13.03
N GLY A 91 -23.01 1.71 -14.13
CA GLY A 91 -23.16 2.60 -15.29
C GLY A 91 -22.14 2.43 -16.40
N LEU A 92 -21.51 1.24 -16.51
CA LEU A 92 -20.46 0.98 -17.50
C LEU A 92 -20.96 0.30 -18.78
N ASP A 93 -20.46 0.79 -19.92
CA ASP A 93 -20.30 0.01 -21.16
C ASP A 93 -18.95 -0.75 -21.11
N GLU A 94 -18.90 -1.98 -21.61
CA GLU A 94 -17.69 -2.84 -21.55
C GLU A 94 -16.46 -2.23 -22.27
N SER A 95 -16.67 -1.36 -23.25
CA SER A 95 -15.61 -0.69 -24.01
C SER A 95 -14.78 0.32 -23.18
N ASP A 96 -15.26 0.71 -21.99
CA ASP A 96 -14.62 1.70 -21.10
C ASP A 96 -13.72 1.06 -20.01
N LEU A 97 -13.86 -0.25 -19.77
CA LEU A 97 -13.17 -0.93 -18.66
C LEU A 97 -11.64 -0.93 -18.78
N TRP A 98 -11.12 -1.14 -20.00
CA TRP A 98 -9.68 -1.14 -20.25
C TRP A 98 -9.05 0.24 -19.99
N MET A 99 -9.67 1.31 -20.51
CA MET A 99 -9.17 2.67 -20.33
C MET A 99 -9.22 3.09 -18.87
N ARG A 100 -10.33 2.81 -18.16
CA ARG A 100 -10.42 3.09 -16.72
C ARG A 100 -9.40 2.32 -15.89
N CYS A 101 -9.11 1.07 -16.26
CA CYS A 101 -8.06 0.30 -15.60
C CYS A 101 -6.71 1.01 -15.77
N ALA A 102 -6.37 1.39 -17.01
CA ALA A 102 -5.13 2.10 -17.31
C ALA A 102 -5.02 3.43 -16.55
N GLU A 103 -6.06 4.27 -16.58
CA GLU A 103 -6.15 5.53 -15.83
C GLU A 103 -5.96 5.32 -14.32
N SER A 104 -6.64 4.32 -13.76
CA SER A 104 -6.47 3.96 -12.34
C SER A 104 -5.03 3.56 -12.02
N GLN A 105 -4.34 2.83 -12.91
CA GLN A 105 -2.95 2.45 -12.70
C GLN A 105 -2.00 3.64 -12.88
N PHE A 106 -2.23 4.54 -13.84
CA PHE A 106 -1.45 5.77 -13.98
C PHE A 106 -1.55 6.64 -12.73
N ASN A 107 -2.76 6.82 -12.19
CA ASN A 107 -2.95 7.54 -10.94
C ASN A 107 -2.22 6.86 -9.76
N ASN A 108 -2.30 5.53 -9.65
CA ASN A 108 -1.58 4.79 -8.60
C ASN A 108 -0.06 5.00 -8.69
N ILE A 109 0.49 4.96 -9.90
CA ILE A 109 1.91 5.18 -10.16
C ILE A 109 2.29 6.61 -9.79
N GLN A 110 1.55 7.60 -10.28
CA GLN A 110 1.80 9.01 -10.00
C GLN A 110 1.78 9.29 -8.49
N SER A 111 0.72 8.87 -7.78
CA SER A 111 0.64 9.06 -6.33
C SER A 111 1.79 8.38 -5.58
N THR A 112 2.23 7.20 -6.04
CA THR A 112 3.36 6.49 -5.42
C THR A 112 4.67 7.24 -5.59
N VAL A 113 4.92 7.78 -6.79
CA VAL A 113 6.11 8.60 -7.07
C VAL A 113 6.12 9.87 -6.21
N GLU A 114 4.95 10.50 -6.01
CA GLU A 114 4.81 11.70 -5.17
C GLU A 114 4.98 11.40 -3.67
N MET A 115 4.58 10.22 -3.20
CA MET A 115 4.67 9.82 -1.79
C MET A 115 6.07 9.40 -1.35
N ILE A 116 6.92 8.92 -2.26
CA ILE A 116 8.24 8.37 -1.93
C ILE A 116 9.33 9.41 -2.23
N SER A 117 10.05 9.83 -1.19
CA SER A 117 11.17 10.76 -1.36
C SER A 117 12.42 10.05 -1.92
N THR A 118 13.23 10.80 -2.66
CA THR A 118 14.55 10.34 -3.13
C THR A 118 15.45 9.91 -1.97
N GLU A 119 15.36 10.58 -0.81
CA GLU A 119 16.09 10.19 0.40
C GLU A 119 15.69 8.79 0.88
N SER A 120 14.39 8.48 0.88
CA SER A 120 13.87 7.16 1.26
C SER A 120 14.37 6.08 0.31
N LEU A 121 14.39 6.37 -1.00
CA LEU A 121 14.93 5.47 -2.02
C LEU A 121 16.43 5.22 -1.80
N ASN A 122 17.22 6.26 -1.61
CA ASN A 122 18.66 6.12 -1.35
C ASN A 122 18.93 5.29 -0.09
N LYS A 123 18.20 5.56 0.99
CA LYS A 123 18.29 4.77 2.22
C LYS A 123 17.93 3.30 2.00
N ALA A 124 16.92 3.01 1.18
CA ALA A 124 16.57 1.63 0.82
C ALA A 124 17.72 0.93 0.08
N LEU A 125 18.34 1.59 -0.91
CA LEU A 125 19.47 1.06 -1.66
C LEU A 125 20.66 0.74 -0.73
N GLU A 126 21.01 1.68 0.16
CA GLU A 126 22.08 1.49 1.14
C GLU A 126 21.82 0.31 2.08
N MET A 127 20.59 0.20 2.61
CA MET A 127 20.19 -0.93 3.45
C MET A 127 20.30 -2.26 2.70
N ILE A 128 19.91 -2.31 1.43
CA ILE A 128 19.97 -3.53 0.61
C ILE A 128 21.42 -3.94 0.34
N VAL A 129 22.27 -3.01 -0.09
CA VAL A 129 23.67 -3.32 -0.45
C VAL A 129 24.53 -3.65 0.77
N SER A 130 24.15 -3.17 1.96
CA SER A 130 24.89 -3.40 3.20
C SER A 130 24.48 -4.70 3.93
N ALA A 131 23.41 -5.38 3.49
CA ALA A 131 22.90 -6.56 4.17
C ALA A 131 23.71 -7.83 3.85
N ASP A 132 23.98 -8.65 4.86
CA ASP A 132 24.65 -9.95 4.68
C ASP A 132 23.70 -10.95 4.02
N ARG A 133 22.42 -10.96 4.41
CA ARG A 133 21.34 -11.73 3.79
C ARG A 133 20.08 -10.89 3.68
N ILE A 134 19.32 -11.13 2.62
CA ILE A 134 18.07 -10.40 2.32
C ILE A 134 16.92 -11.40 2.23
N PHE A 135 15.84 -11.15 2.96
CA PHE A 135 14.63 -11.95 2.93
C PHE A 135 13.47 -11.10 2.42
N CYS A 136 13.01 -11.38 1.21
CA CYS A 136 11.79 -10.78 0.68
C CYS A 136 10.60 -11.61 1.13
N THR A 137 9.54 -10.98 1.61
CA THR A 137 8.38 -11.71 2.14
C THR A 137 7.06 -11.02 1.84
N SER A 138 6.08 -11.82 1.45
CA SER A 138 4.69 -11.40 1.28
C SER A 138 3.81 -12.63 1.03
N VAL A 139 2.50 -12.40 1.01
CA VAL A 139 1.50 -13.35 0.51
C VAL A 139 0.49 -12.61 -0.39
N ARG A 140 -0.35 -13.36 -1.12
CA ARG A 140 -1.46 -12.83 -1.95
C ARG A 140 -1.03 -11.71 -2.89
N SER A 141 -1.72 -10.57 -2.91
CA SER A 141 -1.49 -9.47 -3.86
C SER A 141 -0.10 -8.83 -3.75
N GLY A 142 0.60 -8.97 -2.62
CA GLY A 142 1.98 -8.48 -2.50
C GLY A 142 3.04 -9.50 -2.93
N LEU A 143 2.67 -10.78 -3.12
CA LEU A 143 3.62 -11.84 -3.48
C LEU A 143 4.38 -11.55 -4.78
N PRO A 144 3.75 -11.04 -5.87
CA PRO A 144 4.49 -10.71 -7.09
C PRO A 144 5.62 -9.69 -6.88
N VAL A 145 5.42 -8.73 -5.96
CA VAL A 145 6.42 -7.70 -5.63
C VAL A 145 7.60 -8.34 -4.90
N ALA A 146 7.33 -9.16 -3.88
CA ALA A 146 8.37 -9.88 -3.15
C ALA A 146 9.14 -10.86 -4.05
N GLN A 147 8.44 -11.53 -4.98
CA GLN A 147 9.06 -12.42 -5.98
C GLN A 147 10.01 -11.65 -6.90
N HIS A 148 9.56 -10.53 -7.47
CA HIS A 148 10.39 -9.69 -8.34
C HIS A 148 11.64 -9.20 -7.62
N LEU A 149 11.50 -8.67 -6.40
CA LEU A 149 12.65 -8.27 -5.56
C LEU A 149 13.58 -9.44 -5.31
N SER A 150 13.07 -10.58 -4.83
CA SER A 150 13.91 -11.74 -4.50
C SER A 150 14.71 -12.23 -5.71
N PHE A 151 14.08 -12.29 -6.88
CA PHE A 151 14.72 -12.73 -8.11
C PHE A 151 15.79 -11.73 -8.56
N GLY A 152 15.45 -10.45 -8.65
CA GLY A 152 16.37 -9.40 -9.08
C GLY A 152 17.56 -9.26 -8.13
N LEU A 153 17.31 -9.14 -6.84
CA LEU A 153 18.36 -9.00 -5.83
C LEU A 153 19.25 -10.25 -5.74
N ASN A 154 18.70 -11.46 -5.86
CA ASN A 154 19.52 -12.68 -5.87
C ASN A 154 20.37 -12.80 -7.16
N ARG A 155 19.83 -12.33 -8.29
CA ARG A 155 20.59 -12.26 -9.55
C ARG A 155 21.78 -11.31 -9.42
N LEU A 156 21.59 -10.17 -8.74
CA LEU A 156 22.60 -9.12 -8.57
C LEU A 156 23.62 -9.42 -7.45
N LEU A 157 23.16 -9.81 -6.26
CA LEU A 157 23.96 -9.90 -5.04
C LEU A 157 24.20 -11.34 -4.57
N GLY A 158 23.25 -12.25 -4.86
CA GLY A 158 23.40 -13.67 -4.55
C GLY A 158 23.09 -14.11 -3.13
N ASN A 159 22.60 -13.20 -2.31
CA ASN A 159 22.29 -13.40 -0.91
C ASN A 159 20.82 -13.09 -0.58
N CYS A 160 19.93 -13.22 -1.56
CA CYS A 160 18.51 -12.91 -1.39
C CYS A 160 17.62 -14.15 -1.56
N GLU A 161 16.64 -14.29 -0.68
CA GLU A 161 15.70 -15.42 -0.65
C GLU A 161 14.26 -14.93 -0.48
N LEU A 162 13.31 -15.65 -1.09
CA LEU A 162 11.88 -15.42 -0.93
C LEU A 162 11.32 -16.30 0.19
N ILE A 163 10.66 -15.67 1.17
CA ILE A 163 9.88 -16.35 2.21
C ILE A 163 8.40 -16.08 1.99
N VAL A 164 7.65 -17.09 1.54
CA VAL A 164 6.20 -16.99 1.38
C VAL A 164 5.54 -17.37 2.70
N SER A 165 5.15 -16.39 3.52
CA SER A 165 4.76 -16.63 4.92
C SER A 165 3.60 -17.63 5.13
N ASP A 166 2.74 -17.81 4.13
CA ASP A 166 1.64 -18.79 4.19
C ASP A 166 2.08 -20.23 3.85
N LEU A 167 3.22 -20.42 3.19
CA LEU A 167 3.69 -21.71 2.67
C LEU A 167 5.00 -22.19 3.31
N SER A 168 5.89 -21.26 3.66
CA SER A 168 7.18 -21.56 4.27
C SER A 168 7.04 -21.74 5.78
N ASP A 169 7.84 -22.62 6.38
CA ASP A 169 8.13 -22.61 7.82
C ASP A 169 9.00 -21.40 8.15
N TRP A 170 8.37 -20.21 8.09
CA TRP A 170 9.04 -18.94 8.32
C TRP A 170 9.62 -18.85 9.74
N VAL A 171 9.12 -19.66 10.68
CA VAL A 171 9.59 -19.72 12.08
C VAL A 171 11.04 -20.17 12.14
N ASP A 172 11.41 -21.24 11.46
CA ASP A 172 12.79 -21.73 11.39
C ASP A 172 13.72 -20.68 10.81
N LYS A 173 13.24 -19.92 9.83
CA LYS A 173 14.01 -18.78 9.31
C LYS A 173 14.12 -17.65 10.32
N GLY A 174 13.00 -17.32 10.96
CA GLY A 174 12.87 -16.22 11.91
C GLY A 174 13.85 -16.32 13.07
N ILE A 175 14.08 -17.52 13.61
CA ILE A 175 15.03 -17.75 14.71
C ILE A 175 16.50 -17.60 14.29
N THR A 176 16.80 -17.61 12.99
CA THR A 176 18.17 -17.46 12.48
C THR A 176 18.49 -16.03 12.04
N LEU A 177 17.53 -15.11 12.11
CA LEU A 177 17.73 -13.72 11.76
C LEU A 177 18.65 -13.03 12.76
N THR A 178 19.40 -12.05 12.28
CA THR A 178 20.39 -11.29 13.04
C THR A 178 20.38 -9.82 12.63
N SER A 179 21.08 -8.99 13.39
CA SER A 179 21.23 -7.56 13.10
C SER A 179 21.92 -7.23 11.77
N LYS A 180 22.51 -8.22 11.09
CA LYS A 180 23.16 -8.06 9.77
C LYS A 180 22.22 -8.37 8.60
N ASP A 181 21.03 -8.89 8.89
CA ASP A 181 20.06 -9.27 7.88
C ASP A 181 19.07 -8.15 7.60
N LEU A 182 18.52 -8.19 6.38
CA LEU A 182 17.46 -7.31 5.93
C LEU A 182 16.22 -8.12 5.57
N VAL A 183 15.06 -7.72 6.09
CA VAL A 183 13.75 -8.19 5.64
C VAL A 183 13.07 -7.10 4.83
N ILE A 184 12.65 -7.44 3.61
CA ILE A 184 11.81 -6.58 2.77
C ILE A 184 10.42 -7.19 2.71
N ALA A 185 9.47 -6.57 3.41
CA ALA A 185 8.11 -7.07 3.53
C ALA A 185 7.14 -6.26 2.66
N THR A 186 6.30 -6.95 1.91
CA THR A 186 5.19 -6.33 1.18
C THR A 186 3.86 -6.72 1.80
N SER A 187 2.98 -5.76 2.07
CA SER A 187 1.62 -6.05 2.53
C SER A 187 0.65 -4.91 2.27
N PHE A 188 -0.58 -5.24 1.91
CA PHE A 188 -1.64 -4.32 1.51
C PHE A 188 -2.92 -4.60 2.31
N PRO A 189 -3.99 -3.77 2.20
CA PRO A 189 -5.17 -3.87 3.05
C PRO A 189 -5.75 -5.28 3.12
N ARG A 190 -6.26 -5.63 4.31
CA ARG A 190 -6.42 -7.02 4.79
C ARG A 190 -5.08 -7.70 5.02
N TYR A 191 -4.20 -6.97 5.70
CA TYR A 191 -2.83 -7.36 6.02
C TYR A 191 -2.77 -8.77 6.59
N ALA A 192 -1.95 -9.61 5.96
CA ALA A 192 -1.81 -11.00 6.36
C ALA A 192 -1.08 -11.08 7.70
N ARG A 193 -1.73 -11.69 8.69
CA ARG A 193 -1.18 -11.88 10.03
C ARG A 193 0.20 -12.56 9.99
N ARG A 194 0.39 -13.59 9.16
CA ARG A 194 1.66 -14.32 9.06
C ARG A 194 2.82 -13.44 8.57
N THR A 195 2.58 -12.52 7.63
CA THR A 195 3.60 -11.56 7.19
C THR A 195 3.98 -10.61 8.34
N VAL A 196 3.00 -10.15 9.12
CA VAL A 196 3.25 -9.33 10.31
C VAL A 196 4.03 -10.10 11.37
N GLU A 197 3.70 -11.37 11.61
CA GLU A 197 4.40 -12.24 12.57
C GLU A 197 5.87 -12.46 12.19
N PHE A 198 6.16 -12.74 10.91
CA PHE A 198 7.56 -12.89 10.46
C PHE A 198 8.36 -11.60 10.59
N VAL A 199 7.76 -10.45 10.24
CA VAL A 199 8.41 -9.14 10.42
C VAL A 199 8.62 -8.80 11.89
N THR A 200 7.69 -9.20 12.76
CA THR A 200 7.83 -9.04 14.22
C THR A 200 8.99 -9.88 14.74
N ALA A 201 9.13 -11.12 14.29
CA ALA A 201 10.25 -11.98 14.64
C ALA A 201 11.59 -11.43 14.14
N ALA A 202 11.62 -10.90 12.92
CA ALA A 202 12.79 -10.23 12.37
C ALA A 202 13.23 -9.06 13.25
N LYS A 203 12.29 -8.18 13.60
CA LYS A 203 12.59 -7.02 14.45
C LYS A 203 13.03 -7.40 15.85
N SER A 204 12.50 -8.50 16.40
CA SER A 204 12.89 -9.03 17.72
C SER A 204 14.32 -9.60 17.74
N ASN A 205 14.88 -9.92 16.57
CA ASN A 205 16.27 -10.35 16.39
C ASN A 205 17.16 -9.24 15.80
N ASP A 206 16.74 -7.98 15.95
CA ASP A 206 17.45 -6.77 15.50
C ASP A 206 17.70 -6.66 13.98
N ALA A 207 17.13 -7.55 13.17
CA ALA A 207 17.19 -7.44 11.73
C ALA A 207 16.54 -6.15 11.25
N LYS A 208 17.09 -5.57 10.18
CA LYS A 208 16.54 -4.37 9.56
C LYS A 208 15.31 -4.73 8.75
N VAL A 209 14.31 -3.84 8.73
CA VAL A 209 13.05 -4.06 8.02
C VAL A 209 12.73 -2.89 7.09
N ILE A 210 12.55 -3.19 5.80
CA ILE A 210 11.90 -2.28 4.84
C ILE A 210 10.49 -2.80 4.59
N SER A 211 9.47 -1.94 4.74
CA SER A 211 8.10 -2.28 4.39
C SER A 211 7.63 -1.53 3.16
N ILE A 212 7.07 -2.27 2.20
CA ILE A 212 6.37 -1.73 1.03
C ILE A 212 4.87 -1.96 1.27
N THR A 213 4.12 -0.89 1.50
CA THR A 213 2.72 -0.98 1.96
C THR A 213 1.88 0.19 1.47
N ASP A 214 0.56 0.17 1.71
CA ASP A 214 -0.37 1.18 1.19
C ASP A 214 -0.52 2.43 2.06
N SER A 215 -0.20 2.34 3.34
CA SER A 215 -0.37 3.47 4.27
C SER A 215 0.49 3.35 5.52
N TYR A 216 0.72 4.50 6.17
CA TYR A 216 1.37 4.57 7.49
C TYR A 216 0.54 3.91 8.61
N SER A 217 -0.72 3.55 8.35
CA SER A 217 -1.56 2.81 9.29
C SER A 217 -1.35 1.29 9.24
N SER A 218 -0.56 0.80 8.29
CA SER A 218 -0.24 -0.62 8.14
C SER A 218 0.41 -1.19 9.41
N PRO A 219 0.02 -2.41 9.85
CA PRO A 219 0.59 -3.04 11.04
C PRO A 219 2.09 -3.35 10.90
N LEU A 220 2.63 -3.35 9.68
CA LEU A 220 4.07 -3.50 9.44
C LEU A 220 4.89 -2.29 9.90
N VAL A 221 4.30 -1.09 9.87
CA VAL A 221 5.01 0.18 10.10
C VAL A 221 5.68 0.21 11.48
N LYS A 222 5.01 -0.33 12.51
CA LYS A 222 5.54 -0.41 13.88
C LYS A 222 6.89 -1.14 13.97
N TYR A 223 7.16 -2.07 13.05
CA TYR A 223 8.34 -2.92 13.06
C TYR A 223 9.35 -2.55 11.98
N SER A 224 9.09 -1.49 11.22
CA SER A 224 9.88 -1.08 10.05
C SER A 224 10.96 -0.06 10.42
N ASP A 225 12.16 -0.21 9.85
CA ASP A 225 13.22 0.81 9.88
C ASP A 225 13.06 1.82 8.73
N LEU A 226 12.37 1.42 7.65
CA LEU A 226 12.00 2.25 6.51
C LEU A 226 10.66 1.79 5.93
N VAL A 227 9.81 2.74 5.53
CA VAL A 227 8.51 2.48 4.91
C VAL A 227 8.47 3.16 3.55
N LEU A 228 8.14 2.39 2.51
CA LEU A 228 7.88 2.86 1.15
C LEU A 228 6.38 2.72 0.87
N THR A 229 5.67 3.84 0.91
CA THR A 229 4.22 3.88 0.76
C THR A 229 3.82 3.90 -0.72
N CYS A 230 3.02 2.94 -1.16
CA CYS A 230 2.60 2.75 -2.55
C CYS A 230 1.08 2.61 -2.66
N SER A 231 0.45 3.26 -3.66
CA SER A 231 -0.97 3.04 -3.90
C SER A 231 -1.23 1.62 -4.41
N SER A 232 -2.15 0.90 -3.74
CA SER A 232 -2.58 -0.46 -4.13
C SER A 232 -4.03 -0.50 -4.62
N SER A 233 -4.60 0.64 -5.02
CA SER A 233 -6.00 0.71 -5.44
C SER A 233 -6.26 -0.05 -6.73
N SER A 234 -7.47 -0.61 -6.87
CA SER A 234 -7.93 -1.33 -8.06
C SER A 234 -9.36 -0.94 -8.35
N ILE A 235 -9.72 -0.94 -9.63
CA ILE A 235 -11.12 -0.84 -10.08
C ILE A 235 -11.92 -2.09 -9.69
N ALA A 236 -11.25 -3.17 -9.32
CA ALA A 236 -11.87 -4.42 -8.92
C ALA A 236 -11.62 -4.70 -7.42
N PHE A 237 -11.91 -5.94 -7.04
CA PHE A 237 -11.98 -6.39 -5.65
C PHE A 237 -10.57 -6.60 -5.02
N HIS A 238 -9.51 -6.75 -5.82
CA HIS A 238 -8.16 -7.06 -5.37
C HIS A 238 -7.33 -5.78 -5.08
N ASN A 239 -6.19 -5.93 -4.41
CA ASN A 239 -5.19 -4.86 -4.33
C ASN A 239 -4.27 -4.94 -5.55
N SER A 240 -4.07 -3.84 -6.27
CA SER A 240 -3.16 -3.80 -7.42
C SER A 240 -1.70 -3.80 -6.94
N PRO A 241 -0.82 -4.66 -7.49
CA PRO A 241 0.62 -4.65 -7.17
C PRO A 241 1.43 -3.67 -8.02
N ILE A 242 0.84 -3.07 -9.07
CA ILE A 242 1.60 -2.44 -10.17
C ILE A 242 2.49 -1.29 -9.69
N ALA A 243 1.96 -0.37 -8.89
CA ALA A 243 2.76 0.76 -8.41
C ALA A 243 3.88 0.32 -7.46
N SER A 244 3.66 -0.73 -6.66
CA SER A 244 4.71 -1.30 -5.81
C SER A 244 5.74 -2.12 -6.60
N LEU A 245 5.31 -2.73 -7.71
CA LEU A 245 6.20 -3.42 -8.63
C LEU A 245 7.13 -2.42 -9.35
N LEU A 246 6.63 -1.23 -9.69
CA LEU A 246 7.48 -0.12 -10.18
C LEU A 246 8.58 0.23 -9.16
N VAL A 247 8.24 0.35 -7.88
CA VAL A 247 9.24 0.64 -6.83
C VAL A 247 10.25 -0.51 -6.72
N ALA A 248 9.78 -1.76 -6.76
CA ALA A 248 10.66 -2.92 -6.74
C ALA A 248 11.63 -2.97 -7.93
N ASP A 249 11.13 -2.71 -9.14
CA ASP A 249 11.92 -2.66 -10.37
C ASP A 249 12.95 -1.52 -10.33
N TYR A 250 12.56 -0.35 -9.83
CA TYR A 250 13.48 0.75 -9.58
C TYR A 250 14.61 0.34 -8.62
N LEU A 251 14.29 -0.30 -7.49
CA LEU A 251 15.32 -0.71 -6.51
C LEU A 251 16.33 -1.68 -7.13
N VAL A 252 15.86 -2.67 -7.90
CA VAL A 252 16.73 -3.62 -8.60
C VAL A 252 17.60 -2.90 -9.64
N SER A 253 17.00 -2.07 -10.47
CA SER A 253 17.70 -1.31 -11.52
C SER A 253 18.73 -0.34 -10.95
N ALA A 254 18.36 0.41 -9.92
CA ALA A 254 19.24 1.37 -9.27
C ALA A 254 20.43 0.68 -8.58
N ILE A 255 20.25 -0.51 -8.00
CA ILE A 255 21.38 -1.29 -7.45
C ILE A 255 22.36 -1.69 -8.56
N ALA A 256 21.86 -2.19 -9.67
CA ALA A 256 22.69 -2.61 -10.80
C ALA A 256 23.50 -1.44 -11.40
N ILE A 257 22.90 -0.24 -11.47
CA ILE A 257 23.51 0.95 -12.06
C ILE A 257 24.47 1.64 -11.07
N ASN A 258 24.07 1.80 -9.81
CA ASN A 258 24.79 2.62 -8.85
C ASN A 258 25.87 1.86 -8.07
N TYR A 259 25.79 0.52 -8.02
CA TYR A 259 26.75 -0.33 -7.29
C TYR A 259 27.36 -1.42 -8.21
N PRO A 260 27.96 -1.06 -9.36
CA PRO A 260 28.53 -2.03 -10.28
C PRO A 260 29.66 -2.85 -9.64
N GLU A 261 30.39 -2.28 -8.68
CA GLU A 261 31.44 -2.96 -7.92
C GLU A 261 30.92 -4.11 -7.06
N LYS A 262 29.63 -4.09 -6.70
CA LYS A 262 28.97 -5.15 -5.92
C LYS A 262 28.32 -6.22 -6.79
N THR A 263 28.02 -5.92 -8.05
CA THR A 263 27.18 -6.77 -8.90
C THR A 263 27.90 -7.37 -10.10
N LYS A 264 28.90 -6.67 -10.67
CA LYS A 264 29.52 -7.02 -11.97
C LYS A 264 30.13 -8.42 -12.00
N ASP A 265 30.99 -8.77 -11.05
CA ASP A 265 31.66 -10.08 -11.04
C ASP A 265 30.65 -11.25 -11.03
N ARG A 266 29.58 -11.11 -10.25
CA ARG A 266 28.52 -12.11 -10.21
C ARG A 266 27.74 -12.17 -11.53
N LEU A 267 27.39 -11.01 -12.10
CA LEU A 267 26.69 -10.95 -13.37
C LEU A 267 27.52 -11.58 -14.49
N ASP A 268 28.82 -11.28 -14.57
CA ASP A 268 29.77 -11.84 -15.54
C ASP A 268 29.88 -13.36 -15.40
N LYS A 269 29.99 -13.88 -14.16
CA LYS A 269 30.00 -15.33 -13.90
C LYS A 269 28.73 -16.01 -14.40
N ILE A 270 27.56 -15.43 -14.12
CA ILE A 270 26.29 -16.02 -14.57
C ILE A 270 26.18 -15.94 -16.10
N THR A 271 26.54 -14.82 -16.72
CA THR A 271 26.55 -14.69 -18.19
C THR A 271 27.46 -15.74 -18.82
N SER A 272 28.67 -15.95 -18.28
CA SER A 272 29.57 -17.01 -18.74
C SER A 272 28.94 -18.40 -18.69
N VAL A 273 28.20 -18.72 -17.62
CA VAL A 273 27.49 -20.00 -17.50
C VAL A 273 26.34 -20.09 -18.51
N LEU A 274 25.51 -19.06 -18.63
CA LEU A 274 24.38 -19.02 -19.58
C LEU A 274 24.84 -19.19 -21.03
N THR A 275 25.95 -18.55 -21.40
CA THR A 275 26.58 -18.73 -22.71
C THR A 275 27.06 -20.18 -22.91
N LYS A 276 27.73 -20.78 -21.92
CA LYS A 276 28.24 -22.16 -22.02
C LYS A 276 27.14 -23.21 -22.21
N ILE A 277 25.95 -22.98 -21.65
CA ILE A 277 24.82 -23.91 -21.75
C ILE A 277 23.89 -23.61 -22.93
N ASN A 278 24.22 -22.64 -23.79
CA ASN A 278 23.35 -22.16 -24.88
C ASN A 278 21.93 -21.87 -24.39
N TYR A 279 21.82 -21.14 -23.27
CA TYR A 279 20.54 -20.89 -22.62
C TYR A 279 19.55 -20.11 -23.52
N HIS A 280 20.08 -19.20 -24.33
CA HIS A 280 19.28 -18.39 -25.24
C HIS A 280 19.17 -19.08 -26.60
N TYR A 281 17.97 -19.06 -27.16
CA TYR A 281 17.72 -19.52 -28.52
C TYR A 281 18.50 -18.64 -29.52
N THR A 282 19.34 -19.25 -30.35
CA THR A 282 20.05 -18.61 -31.46
C THR A 282 19.59 -19.26 -32.75
N ASP A 283 19.06 -18.45 -33.69
CA ASP A 283 18.68 -18.87 -35.05
C ASP A 283 19.88 -19.36 -35.88
#